data_AF-A0A973F716-F1
#
_entry.id   AF-A0A973F716-F1
#
_cell.length_a   1.000
_cell.length_b   1.000
_cell.length_c   1.000
_cell.angle_alpha   90.00
_cell.angle_beta   90.00
_cell.angle_gamma   90.00
#
_symmetry.space_group_name_H-M   'P 1'
#
loop_
_entity.id
_entity.type
_entity.pdbx_description
1 polymer ?
#
loop_
_entity_poly.entity_id
_entity_poly.type
_entity_poly.pdbx_seq_one_letter_code
_entity_poly.pdbx_strand_id
1 'polypeptide(L)'
;LRSCAMLELELDFGEEDVEFQSRDELTGQVDELLNEVGRLVDSYQHGRLMSEGVATVIAGRPNAGKSTLLNTLLGQERAIVSHMPGTTRDYIEECFIYDKTMFRLTDTAGLRESGGEIESEGIRRSRMKMAESDLMLYLLDIGTDQLDEELEEIMSIRQQHPDVRFIIVANKIDQVPSVETLIELVERKSCAEVIGISALEGKGIEELKQRMGTLVQDLDKLHEASVLVTSLRHYEALRNAADALQNARELIGHQSDTELIAFELRSALDYVGEITGKVVSEEILNTIFAKFCIGK
;
A
#
# COMPACT_ATOMS: atom_id res chain seq x y z
N LEU A 1 22.81 8.89 15.38
CA LEU A 1 23.91 8.57 16.34
C LEU A 1 25.03 9.59 16.32
N ARG A 2 25.84 9.69 15.26
CA ARG A 2 26.99 10.64 15.22
C ARG A 2 26.56 12.09 15.49
N SER A 3 25.58 12.60 14.74
CA SER A 3 25.13 13.99 14.86
C SER A 3 24.45 14.26 16.21
N CYS A 4 23.64 13.31 16.71
CA CYS A 4 23.08 13.37 18.07
C CYS A 4 24.21 13.51 19.11
N ALA A 5 25.22 12.63 19.09
CA ALA A 5 26.32 12.66 20.04
C ALA A 5 27.11 13.99 20.02
N MET A 6 27.28 14.62 18.85
CA MET A 6 27.92 15.93 18.74
C MET A 6 27.09 17.03 19.41
N LEU A 7 25.78 17.04 19.19
CA LEU A 7 24.88 18.03 19.80
C LEU A 7 24.72 17.81 21.30
N GLU A 8 24.67 16.57 21.79
CA GLU A 8 24.66 16.30 23.24
C GLU A 8 25.92 16.87 23.91
N LEU A 9 27.08 16.75 23.26
CA LEU A 9 28.32 17.34 23.78
C LEU A 9 28.29 18.86 23.76
N GLU A 10 27.77 19.47 22.69
CA GLU A 10 27.58 20.92 22.64
C GLU A 10 26.69 21.42 23.80
N LEU A 11 25.64 20.67 24.15
CA LEU A 11 24.76 20.99 25.27
C LEU A 11 25.44 20.78 26.63
N ASP A 12 26.17 19.67 26.81
CA ASP A 12 26.90 19.37 28.06
C ASP A 12 28.03 20.38 28.34
N PHE A 13 28.60 20.99 27.30
CA PHE A 13 29.69 21.97 27.38
C PHE A 13 29.24 23.40 26.99
N GLY A 14 27.95 23.71 27.06
CA GLY A 14 27.40 25.00 26.61
C GLY A 14 27.96 26.24 27.32
N GLU A 15 28.60 26.09 28.49
CA GLU A 15 29.31 27.18 29.18
C GLU A 15 30.68 27.51 28.56
N GLU A 16 31.25 26.60 27.76
CA GLU A 16 32.60 26.71 27.19
C GLU A 16 32.63 27.26 25.74
N ASP A 17 31.48 27.62 25.17
CA ASP A 17 31.32 28.18 23.80
C ASP A 17 31.97 27.28 22.72
N VAL A 18 31.77 25.96 22.84
CA VAL A 18 32.39 24.94 21.97
C VAL A 18 31.38 24.40 20.95
N GLU A 19 31.59 24.70 19.66
CA GLU A 19 30.84 24.09 18.56
C GLU A 19 31.57 22.83 18.05
N PHE A 20 30.98 21.66 18.29
CA PHE A 20 31.58 20.37 17.89
C PHE A 20 31.24 19.95 16.46
N GLN A 21 30.17 20.53 15.88
CA GLN A 21 29.73 20.27 14.50
C GLN A 21 29.11 21.54 13.92
N SER A 22 29.56 21.97 12.73
CA SER A 22 28.98 23.15 12.09
C SER A 22 27.55 22.89 11.62
N ARG A 23 26.72 23.93 11.63
CA ARG A 23 25.34 23.85 11.11
C ARG A 23 25.25 23.47 9.64
N ASP A 24 26.24 23.84 8.83
CA ASP A 24 26.34 23.43 7.43
C ASP A 24 26.64 21.93 7.30
N GLU A 25 27.57 21.40 8.10
CA GLU A 25 27.86 19.95 8.11
C GLU A 25 26.65 19.15 8.60
N LEU A 26 25.97 19.66 9.64
CA LEU A 26 24.76 19.03 10.17
C LEU A 26 23.64 19.02 9.13
N THR A 27 23.40 20.12 8.44
CA THR A 27 22.39 20.22 7.37
C THR A 27 22.66 19.20 6.27
N GLY A 28 23.91 19.09 5.81
CA GLY A 28 24.28 18.11 4.79
C GLY A 28 24.02 16.67 5.24
N GLN A 29 24.32 16.32 6.48
CA GLN A 29 24.05 15.00 7.03
C GLN A 29 22.54 14.70 7.16
N VAL A 30 21.75 15.69 7.59
CA VAL A 30 20.28 15.54 7.69
C VAL A 30 19.67 15.36 6.31
N ASP A 31 20.12 16.11 5.31
CA ASP A 31 19.65 15.99 3.93
C ASP A 31 20.00 14.62 3.31
N GLU A 32 21.20 14.10 3.58
CA GLU A 32 21.58 12.73 3.19
C GLU A 32 20.65 11.71 3.83
N LEU A 33 20.40 11.80 5.15
CA LEU A 33 19.51 10.89 5.87
C LEU A 33 18.06 10.97 5.38
N LEU A 34 17.54 12.17 5.11
CA LEU A 34 16.21 12.36 4.53
C LEU A 34 16.08 11.64 3.19
N ASN A 35 17.09 11.72 2.32
CA ASN A 35 17.10 11.01 1.05
C ASN A 35 17.16 9.48 1.22
N GLU A 36 17.90 8.98 2.21
CA GLU A 36 17.94 7.53 2.50
C GLU A 36 16.62 7.01 3.05
N VAL A 37 16.06 7.69 4.05
CA VAL A 37 14.78 7.33 4.67
C VAL A 37 13.65 7.46 3.65
N GLY A 38 13.64 8.53 2.86
CA GLY A 38 12.66 8.73 1.78
C GLY A 38 12.63 7.57 0.78
N ARG A 39 13.79 7.10 0.32
CA ARG A 39 13.89 5.92 -0.54
C ARG A 39 13.28 4.66 0.10
N LEU A 40 13.45 4.46 1.40
CA LEU A 40 12.88 3.32 2.11
C LEU A 40 11.36 3.46 2.29
N VAL A 41 10.87 4.67 2.60
CA VAL A 41 9.43 4.98 2.69
C VAL A 41 8.76 4.73 1.33
N ASP A 42 9.36 5.21 0.24
CA ASP A 42 8.84 5.02 -1.12
C ASP A 42 8.81 3.54 -1.53
N SER A 43 9.76 2.74 -1.04
CA SER A 43 9.80 1.30 -1.29
C SER A 43 8.63 0.52 -0.67
N TYR A 44 7.91 1.11 0.30
CA TYR A 44 6.85 0.40 1.03
C TYR A 44 5.69 -0.01 0.14
N GLN A 45 5.26 0.84 -0.79
CA GLN A 45 4.16 0.50 -1.69
C GLN A 45 4.46 -0.78 -2.46
N HIS A 46 5.69 -0.90 -2.96
CA HIS A 46 6.15 -2.08 -3.68
C HIS A 46 6.34 -3.29 -2.74
N GLY A 47 7.01 -3.11 -1.61
CA GLY A 47 7.22 -4.19 -0.65
C GLY A 47 5.91 -4.76 -0.08
N ARG A 48 4.90 -3.92 0.16
CA ARG A 48 3.54 -4.35 0.55
C ARG A 48 2.91 -5.24 -0.52
N LEU A 49 2.98 -4.83 -1.80
CA LEU A 49 2.42 -5.62 -2.91
C LEU A 49 3.14 -6.96 -3.09
N MET A 50 4.45 -7.02 -2.86
CA MET A 50 5.18 -8.30 -2.89
C MET A 50 4.86 -9.20 -1.69
N SER A 51 4.75 -8.63 -0.50
CA SER A 51 4.57 -9.38 0.75
C SER A 51 3.14 -9.86 0.93
N GLU A 52 2.17 -8.99 0.64
CA GLU A 52 0.76 -9.27 0.86
C GLU A 52 0.07 -9.64 -0.46
N GLY A 53 0.50 -9.12 -1.60
CA GLY A 53 -0.21 -9.20 -2.88
C GLY A 53 -1.02 -7.94 -3.22
N VAL A 54 -1.62 -7.93 -4.40
CA VAL A 54 -2.53 -6.89 -4.89
C VAL A 54 -3.92 -7.12 -4.29
N ALA A 55 -4.40 -6.19 -3.46
CA ALA A 55 -5.75 -6.23 -2.92
C ALA A 55 -6.78 -5.98 -4.04
N THR A 56 -7.53 -7.00 -4.42
CA THR A 56 -8.44 -6.98 -5.56
C THR A 56 -9.88 -7.20 -5.12
N VAL A 57 -10.75 -6.23 -5.39
CA VAL A 57 -12.19 -6.31 -5.06
C VAL A 57 -12.99 -6.69 -6.30
N ILE A 58 -13.88 -7.67 -6.17
CA ILE A 58 -14.87 -8.00 -7.20
C ILE A 58 -16.22 -7.37 -6.79
N ALA A 59 -16.65 -6.37 -7.56
CA ALA A 59 -17.92 -5.65 -7.41
C ALA A 59 -18.91 -6.02 -8.52
N GLY A 60 -20.18 -5.65 -8.37
CA GLY A 60 -21.21 -5.87 -9.39
C GLY A 60 -22.57 -6.25 -8.80
N ARG A 61 -23.63 -6.12 -9.60
CA ARG A 61 -25.01 -6.45 -9.20
C ARG A 61 -25.20 -7.92 -8.82
N PRO A 62 -26.28 -8.27 -8.09
CA PRO A 62 -26.65 -9.67 -7.88
C PRO A 62 -26.74 -10.44 -9.21
N ASN A 63 -26.32 -11.70 -9.22
CA ASN A 63 -26.34 -12.57 -10.43
C ASN A 63 -25.45 -12.16 -11.60
N ALA A 64 -24.60 -11.13 -11.46
CA ALA A 64 -23.57 -10.76 -12.46
C ALA A 64 -22.50 -11.84 -12.67
N GLY A 65 -22.43 -12.87 -11.80
CA GLY A 65 -21.49 -14.00 -11.92
C GLY A 65 -20.20 -13.86 -11.11
N LYS A 66 -20.20 -13.03 -10.05
CA LYS A 66 -19.02 -12.75 -9.19
C LYS A 66 -18.40 -14.02 -8.62
N SER A 67 -19.20 -14.86 -7.98
CA SER A 67 -18.73 -16.12 -7.40
C SER A 67 -18.24 -17.11 -8.46
N THR A 68 -18.80 -17.07 -9.67
CA THR A 68 -18.31 -17.87 -10.80
C THR A 68 -16.93 -17.37 -11.23
N LEU A 69 -16.77 -16.06 -11.45
CA LEU A 69 -15.49 -15.46 -11.81
C LEU A 69 -14.42 -15.75 -10.77
N LEU A 70 -14.74 -15.55 -9.49
CA LEU A 70 -13.87 -15.83 -8.36
C LEU A 70 -13.40 -17.29 -8.39
N ASN A 71 -14.30 -18.27 -8.54
CA ASN A 71 -13.91 -19.68 -8.61
C ASN A 71 -13.06 -19.98 -9.85
N THR A 72 -13.39 -19.38 -10.99
CA THR A 72 -12.65 -19.54 -12.24
C THR A 72 -11.24 -18.95 -12.15
N LEU A 73 -11.06 -17.81 -11.49
CA LEU A 73 -9.75 -17.20 -11.22
C LEU A 73 -8.93 -18.06 -10.24
N LEU A 74 -9.58 -18.64 -9.22
CA LEU A 74 -8.91 -19.46 -8.22
C LEU A 74 -8.45 -20.81 -8.75
N GLY A 75 -9.18 -21.44 -9.67
CA GLY A 75 -8.73 -22.53 -10.55
C GLY A 75 -7.75 -23.57 -9.95
N GLN A 76 -6.83 -24.08 -10.77
CA GLN A 76 -5.78 -25.05 -10.36
C GLN A 76 -4.53 -24.40 -9.73
N GLU A 77 -4.48 -23.06 -9.67
CA GLU A 77 -3.34 -22.27 -9.18
C GLU A 77 -3.66 -21.59 -7.84
N ARG A 78 -4.48 -22.24 -7.00
CA ARG A 78 -4.73 -21.77 -5.64
C ARG A 78 -3.40 -21.70 -4.88
N ALA A 79 -2.99 -20.49 -4.52
CA ALA A 79 -1.96 -20.31 -3.53
C ALA A 79 -2.60 -20.60 -2.17
N ILE A 80 -2.22 -21.70 -1.51
CA ILE A 80 -2.60 -21.94 -0.12
C ILE A 80 -1.71 -21.03 0.74
N VAL A 81 -2.19 -19.83 1.04
CA VAL A 81 -1.52 -18.93 1.98
C VAL A 81 -2.05 -19.25 3.37
N SER A 82 -1.30 -20.08 4.11
CA SER A 82 -1.50 -20.23 5.55
C SER A 82 -0.67 -19.16 6.25
N HIS A 83 -1.33 -18.26 6.99
CA HIS A 83 -0.60 -17.45 7.96
C HIS A 83 -0.13 -18.33 9.15
N MET A 84 0.86 -17.80 9.86
CA MET A 84 1.69 -18.38 10.91
C MET A 84 0.96 -19.15 12.05
N PRO A 85 1.67 -20.01 12.81
CA PRO A 85 1.09 -20.79 13.90
C PRO A 85 0.62 -19.87 15.04
N GLY A 86 -0.66 -19.94 15.38
CA GLY A 86 -1.18 -19.32 16.62
C GLY A 86 -2.58 -18.72 16.55
N THR A 87 -3.21 -18.60 15.39
CA THR A 87 -4.56 -18.04 15.31
C THR A 87 -5.61 -19.09 15.00
N THR A 88 -6.65 -19.11 15.83
CA THR A 88 -7.79 -20.02 15.70
C THR A 88 -8.78 -19.47 14.68
N ARG A 89 -8.95 -20.19 13.57
CA ARG A 89 -10.04 -20.02 12.59
C ARG A 89 -10.16 -18.61 11.99
N ASP A 90 -9.15 -18.22 11.21
CA ASP A 90 -9.23 -16.99 10.43
C ASP A 90 -9.63 -17.26 8.98
N TYR A 91 -10.35 -16.31 8.40
CA TYR A 91 -10.88 -16.30 7.05
C TYR A 91 -9.80 -16.71 6.03
N ILE A 92 -10.09 -17.73 5.22
CA ILE A 92 -9.26 -18.07 4.07
C ILE A 92 -9.45 -16.93 3.06
N GLU A 93 -8.50 -15.99 2.98
CA GLU A 93 -8.46 -15.04 1.88
C GLU A 93 -8.15 -15.82 0.59
N GLU A 94 -9.01 -15.66 -0.41
CA GLU A 94 -8.91 -16.38 -1.65
C GLU A 94 -7.93 -15.65 -2.58
N CYS A 95 -6.80 -16.27 -2.88
CA CYS A 95 -5.77 -15.67 -3.72
C CYS A 95 -5.31 -16.61 -4.84
N PHE A 96 -4.84 -15.99 -5.92
CA PHE A 96 -4.17 -16.69 -7.02
C PHE A 96 -2.91 -15.93 -7.42
N ILE A 97 -1.98 -16.62 -8.06
CA ILE A 97 -0.75 -16.02 -8.57
C ILE A 97 -0.85 -15.98 -10.09
N TYR A 98 -0.51 -14.84 -10.69
CA TYR A 98 -0.38 -14.68 -12.12
C TYR A 98 0.86 -13.85 -12.44
N ASP A 99 1.71 -14.34 -13.34
CA ASP A 99 2.99 -13.71 -13.70
C ASP A 99 3.80 -13.24 -12.49
N LYS A 100 3.96 -14.14 -11.49
CA LYS A 100 4.66 -13.90 -10.21
C LYS A 100 4.04 -12.84 -9.29
N THR A 101 2.90 -12.26 -9.66
CA THR A 101 2.13 -11.34 -8.83
C THR A 101 1.02 -12.10 -8.11
N MET A 102 0.92 -11.93 -6.78
CA MET A 102 -0.18 -12.47 -5.99
C MET A 102 -1.36 -11.50 -6.03
N PHE A 103 -2.56 -11.99 -6.34
CA PHE A 103 -3.80 -11.23 -6.27
C PHE A 103 -4.66 -11.77 -5.12
N ARG A 104 -4.97 -10.92 -4.14
CA ARG A 104 -5.88 -11.25 -3.03
C ARG A 104 -7.30 -10.82 -3.40
N LEU A 105 -8.19 -11.78 -3.61
CA LEU A 105 -9.56 -11.53 -4.01
C LEU A 105 -10.45 -11.35 -2.78
N THR A 106 -11.21 -10.25 -2.77
CA THR A 106 -12.31 -10.05 -1.83
C THR A 106 -13.63 -9.99 -2.60
N ASP A 107 -14.54 -10.93 -2.31
CA ASP A 107 -15.92 -10.85 -2.78
C ASP A 107 -16.73 -9.85 -1.95
N THR A 108 -17.37 -8.90 -2.63
CA THR A 108 -18.31 -7.96 -1.99
C THR A 108 -19.68 -8.58 -1.72
N ALA A 109 -20.04 -9.69 -2.39
CA ALA A 109 -21.27 -10.43 -2.12
C ALA A 109 -21.19 -11.29 -0.84
N GLY A 110 -20.04 -11.90 -0.55
CA GLY A 110 -19.81 -12.62 0.72
C GLY A 110 -19.90 -11.75 1.98
N LEU A 111 -19.73 -10.42 1.84
CA LEU A 111 -19.94 -9.45 2.93
C LEU A 111 -21.42 -9.23 3.27
N ARG A 112 -22.36 -9.65 2.40
CA ARG A 112 -23.81 -9.57 2.64
C ARG A 112 -24.40 -10.83 3.26
N GLU A 113 -23.75 -11.99 3.09
CA GLU A 113 -24.31 -13.29 3.50
C GLU A 113 -24.06 -13.68 4.97
N SER A 114 -23.30 -12.89 5.73
CA SER A 114 -23.24 -13.04 7.20
C SER A 114 -24.52 -12.46 7.81
N GLY A 115 -25.53 -13.33 7.94
CA GLY A 115 -26.93 -12.97 8.12
C GLY A 115 -27.32 -12.10 9.32
N GLY A 116 -28.39 -11.33 9.11
CA GLY A 116 -29.30 -10.81 10.14
C GLY A 116 -28.83 -9.53 10.86
N GLU A 117 -29.59 -8.45 10.69
CA GLU A 117 -29.52 -7.15 11.42
C GLU A 117 -28.33 -6.20 11.14
N ILE A 118 -27.44 -6.50 10.19
CA ILE A 118 -26.19 -5.72 9.96
C ILE A 118 -26.07 -5.26 8.48
N GLU A 119 -27.16 -4.79 7.86
CA GLU A 119 -27.12 -4.37 6.43
C GLU A 119 -26.28 -3.09 6.24
N SER A 120 -26.36 -2.14 7.18
CA SER A 120 -25.61 -0.87 7.12
C SER A 120 -24.10 -1.07 7.28
N GLU A 121 -23.69 -1.98 8.13
CA GLU A 121 -22.29 -2.30 8.39
C GLU A 121 -21.70 -3.24 7.31
N GLY A 122 -22.51 -4.10 6.68
CA GLY A 122 -22.13 -4.81 5.46
C GLY A 122 -21.84 -3.85 4.30
N ILE A 123 -22.68 -2.83 4.11
CA ILE A 123 -22.45 -1.74 3.13
C ILE A 123 -21.20 -0.93 3.51
N ARG A 124 -21.02 -0.57 4.78
CA ARG A 124 -19.85 0.20 5.25
C ARG A 124 -18.54 -0.57 5.02
N ARG A 125 -18.51 -1.87 5.34
CA ARG A 125 -17.35 -2.74 5.11
C ARG A 125 -17.04 -2.90 3.63
N SER A 126 -18.07 -3.06 2.79
CA SER A 126 -17.88 -3.10 1.34
C SER A 126 -17.27 -1.80 0.81
N ARG A 127 -17.72 -0.64 1.29
CA ARG A 127 -17.17 0.67 0.89
C ARG A 127 -15.74 0.88 1.38
N MET A 128 -15.40 0.44 2.61
CA MET A 128 -14.02 0.52 3.11
C MET A 128 -13.09 -0.36 2.28
N LYS A 129 -13.47 -1.62 2.01
CA LYS A 129 -12.67 -2.51 1.18
C LYS A 129 -12.49 -2.01 -0.26
N MET A 130 -13.52 -1.36 -0.81
CA MET A 130 -13.43 -0.68 -2.11
C MET A 130 -12.40 0.45 -2.08
N ALA A 131 -12.40 1.29 -1.04
CA ALA A 131 -11.44 2.38 -0.88
C ALA A 131 -10.01 1.89 -0.62
N GLU A 132 -9.85 0.75 0.04
CA GLU A 132 -8.55 0.16 0.40
C GLU A 132 -7.97 -0.76 -0.68
N SER A 133 -8.73 -1.05 -1.74
CA SER A 133 -8.29 -1.96 -2.81
C SER A 133 -7.32 -1.30 -3.78
N ASP A 134 -6.33 -2.07 -4.23
CA ASP A 134 -5.39 -1.65 -5.28
C ASP A 134 -6.02 -1.76 -6.67
N LEU A 135 -6.95 -2.71 -6.83
CA LEU A 135 -7.64 -3.02 -8.07
C LEU A 135 -9.12 -3.37 -7.81
N MET A 136 -10.01 -2.78 -8.59
CA MET A 136 -11.43 -3.08 -8.59
C MET A 136 -11.85 -3.69 -9.94
N LEU A 137 -12.44 -4.88 -9.88
CA LEU A 137 -13.10 -5.53 -11.00
C LEU A 137 -14.60 -5.33 -10.85
N TYR A 138 -15.20 -4.47 -11.66
CA TYR A 138 -16.66 -4.34 -11.68
C TYR A 138 -17.25 -5.28 -12.71
N LEU A 139 -17.93 -6.32 -12.22
CA LEU A 139 -18.55 -7.35 -13.04
C LEU A 139 -20.00 -6.96 -13.38
N LEU A 140 -20.31 -6.80 -14.66
CA LEU A 140 -21.66 -6.59 -15.16
C LEU A 140 -22.10 -7.75 -16.05
N ASP A 141 -23.41 -8.00 -16.09
CA ASP A 141 -24.00 -8.94 -17.04
C ASP A 141 -24.24 -8.23 -18.37
N ILE A 142 -23.51 -8.60 -19.44
CA ILE A 142 -23.60 -7.88 -20.72
C ILE A 142 -24.95 -8.06 -21.42
N GLY A 143 -25.72 -9.08 -21.04
CA GLY A 143 -27.06 -9.35 -21.57
C GLY A 143 -28.20 -8.69 -20.81
N THR A 144 -27.91 -7.85 -19.81
CA THR A 144 -28.94 -7.21 -18.98
C THR A 144 -29.70 -6.11 -19.72
N ASP A 145 -31.01 -6.03 -19.48
CA ASP A 145 -31.86 -4.93 -19.98
C ASP A 145 -31.61 -3.60 -19.24
N GLN A 146 -30.85 -3.63 -18.13
CA GLN A 146 -30.59 -2.48 -17.26
C GLN A 146 -29.18 -1.90 -17.41
N LEU A 147 -28.55 -2.11 -18.58
CA LEU A 147 -27.14 -1.77 -18.80
C LEU A 147 -26.86 -0.28 -18.56
N ASP A 148 -27.79 0.59 -18.96
CA ASP A 148 -27.64 2.04 -18.80
C ASP A 148 -27.65 2.48 -17.33
N GLU A 149 -28.56 1.93 -16.53
CA GLU A 149 -28.64 2.21 -15.08
C GLU A 149 -27.40 1.67 -14.34
N GLU A 150 -26.90 0.49 -14.74
CA GLU A 150 -25.71 -0.10 -14.15
C GLU A 150 -24.45 0.70 -14.53
N LEU A 151 -24.38 1.24 -15.74
CA LEU A 151 -23.28 2.11 -16.17
C LEU A 151 -23.19 3.41 -15.36
N GLU A 152 -24.34 4.02 -15.02
CA GLU A 152 -24.36 5.20 -14.14
C GLU A 152 -23.82 4.86 -12.73
N GLU A 153 -24.17 3.69 -12.20
CA GLU A 153 -23.68 3.19 -10.93
C GLU A 153 -22.16 2.96 -10.95
N ILE A 154 -21.66 2.32 -12.03
CA ILE A 154 -20.22 2.09 -12.26
C ILE A 154 -19.45 3.41 -12.27
N MET A 155 -19.94 4.43 -12.98
CA MET A 155 -19.30 5.74 -13.03
C MET A 155 -19.26 6.42 -11.66
N SER A 156 -20.35 6.34 -10.90
CA SER A 156 -20.43 6.90 -9.55
C SER A 156 -19.40 6.27 -8.62
N ILE A 157 -19.24 4.94 -8.67
CA ILE A 157 -18.23 4.21 -7.88
C ILE A 157 -16.81 4.63 -8.29
N ARG A 158 -16.54 4.72 -9.60
CA ARG A 158 -15.23 5.15 -10.11
C ARG A 158 -14.90 6.58 -9.69
N GLN A 159 -15.88 7.48 -9.65
CA GLN A 159 -15.69 8.86 -9.20
C GLN A 159 -15.43 8.94 -7.68
N GLN A 160 -16.03 8.05 -6.89
CA GLN A 160 -15.79 7.98 -5.44
C GLN A 160 -14.42 7.43 -5.08
N HIS A 161 -13.78 6.68 -5.99
CA HIS A 161 -12.50 6.01 -5.78
C HIS A 161 -11.51 6.28 -6.93
N PRO A 162 -11.07 7.54 -7.14
CA PRO A 162 -10.25 7.91 -8.29
C PRO A 162 -8.85 7.29 -8.29
N ASP A 163 -8.33 6.96 -7.10
CA ASP A 163 -6.99 6.39 -6.92
C ASP A 163 -6.96 4.85 -7.10
N VAL A 164 -8.14 4.22 -7.17
CA VAL A 164 -8.26 2.77 -7.33
C VAL A 164 -8.23 2.41 -8.81
N ARG A 165 -7.36 1.47 -9.19
CA ARG A 165 -7.33 0.96 -10.57
C ARG A 165 -8.63 0.22 -10.84
N PHE A 166 -9.23 0.43 -12.01
CA PHE A 166 -10.60 -0.02 -12.28
C PHE A 166 -10.68 -0.73 -13.63
N ILE A 167 -11.24 -1.94 -13.65
CA ILE A 167 -11.57 -2.69 -14.86
C ILE A 167 -13.08 -2.98 -14.85
N ILE A 168 -13.75 -2.67 -15.95
CA ILE A 168 -15.11 -3.17 -16.19
C ILE A 168 -14.98 -4.56 -16.83
N VAL A 169 -15.67 -5.53 -16.26
CA VAL A 169 -15.67 -6.91 -16.75
C VAL A 169 -17.09 -7.23 -17.22
N ALA A 170 -17.27 -7.30 -18.54
CA ALA A 170 -18.53 -7.64 -19.19
C ALA A 170 -18.67 -9.17 -19.23
N ASN A 171 -19.44 -9.74 -18.32
CA ASN A 171 -19.61 -11.18 -18.18
C ASN A 171 -20.78 -11.73 -19.01
N LYS A 172 -20.82 -13.05 -19.20
CA LYS A 172 -21.83 -13.81 -19.95
C LYS A 172 -21.86 -13.52 -21.45
N ILE A 173 -20.70 -13.24 -22.04
CA ILE A 173 -20.56 -13.04 -23.49
C ILE A 173 -21.07 -14.25 -24.31
N ASP A 174 -21.12 -15.44 -23.71
CA ASP A 174 -21.67 -16.66 -24.33
C ASP A 174 -23.18 -16.60 -24.58
N GLN A 175 -23.90 -15.70 -23.91
CA GLN A 175 -25.37 -15.61 -23.96
C GLN A 175 -25.90 -14.55 -24.93
N VAL A 176 -25.01 -13.75 -25.51
CA VAL A 176 -25.40 -12.54 -26.23
C VAL A 176 -24.85 -12.58 -27.66
N PRO A 177 -25.68 -12.36 -28.69
CA PRO A 177 -25.18 -12.16 -30.06
C PRO A 177 -24.56 -10.77 -30.20
N SER A 178 -23.53 -10.63 -31.05
CA SER A 178 -22.88 -9.34 -31.36
C SER A 178 -22.26 -8.65 -30.13
N VAL A 179 -21.54 -9.41 -29.31
CA VAL A 179 -20.88 -8.96 -28.07
C VAL A 179 -19.99 -7.74 -28.30
N GLU A 180 -19.28 -7.68 -29.42
CA GLU A 180 -18.32 -6.62 -29.74
C GLU A 180 -19.00 -5.24 -29.76
N THR A 181 -20.21 -5.16 -30.33
CA THR A 181 -20.97 -3.90 -30.39
C THR A 181 -21.41 -3.43 -29.00
N LEU A 182 -21.74 -4.37 -28.11
CA LEU A 182 -22.13 -4.05 -26.73
C LEU A 182 -20.91 -3.63 -25.90
N ILE A 183 -19.78 -4.31 -26.05
CA ILE A 183 -18.52 -3.92 -25.39
C ILE A 183 -18.15 -2.49 -25.81
N GLU A 184 -18.13 -2.18 -27.11
CA GLU A 184 -17.85 -0.83 -27.61
C GLU A 184 -18.83 0.23 -27.07
N LEU A 185 -20.10 -0.15 -26.86
CA LEU A 185 -21.10 0.72 -26.24
C LEU A 185 -20.75 1.02 -24.78
N VAL A 186 -20.40 -0.01 -24.01
CA VAL A 186 -20.00 0.12 -22.60
C VAL A 186 -18.72 0.95 -22.49
N GLU A 187 -17.71 0.70 -23.32
CA GLU A 187 -16.46 1.47 -23.32
C GLU A 187 -16.70 2.95 -23.59
N ARG A 188 -17.47 3.26 -24.65
CA ARG A 188 -17.80 4.63 -25.03
C ARG A 188 -18.62 5.34 -23.97
N LYS A 189 -19.58 4.67 -23.34
CA LYS A 189 -20.40 5.28 -22.29
C LYS A 189 -19.57 5.51 -21.03
N SER A 190 -18.87 4.47 -20.55
CA SER A 190 -18.10 4.50 -19.30
C SER A 190 -16.78 5.27 -19.37
N CYS A 191 -16.27 5.55 -20.57
CA CYS A 191 -14.92 6.05 -20.80
C CYS A 191 -13.87 5.21 -20.04
N ALA A 192 -14.10 3.91 -20.00
CA ALA A 192 -13.28 2.94 -19.31
C ALA A 192 -13.03 1.75 -20.23
N GLU A 193 -11.93 1.05 -19.96
CA GLU A 193 -11.64 -0.20 -20.63
C GLU A 193 -12.58 -1.30 -20.13
N VAL A 194 -13.03 -2.14 -21.07
CA VAL A 194 -13.98 -3.23 -20.80
C VAL A 194 -13.38 -4.53 -21.32
N ILE A 195 -13.31 -5.54 -20.45
CA ILE A 195 -12.89 -6.89 -20.83
C ILE A 195 -14.12 -7.80 -20.87
N GLY A 196 -14.38 -8.40 -22.03
CA GLY A 196 -15.45 -9.37 -22.23
C GLY A 196 -15.05 -10.76 -21.77
N ILE A 197 -15.84 -11.39 -20.89
CA ILE A 197 -15.58 -12.75 -20.42
C ILE A 197 -16.83 -13.63 -20.42
N SER A 198 -16.60 -14.95 -20.48
CA SER A 198 -17.55 -15.92 -19.95
C SER A 198 -16.91 -16.56 -18.73
N ALA A 199 -17.30 -16.13 -17.53
CA ALA A 199 -16.80 -16.70 -16.30
C ALA A 199 -17.11 -18.21 -16.19
N LEU A 200 -18.24 -18.65 -16.75
CA LEU A 200 -18.69 -20.03 -16.72
C LEU A 200 -17.89 -20.92 -17.69
N GLU A 201 -17.63 -20.45 -18.91
CA GLU A 201 -16.89 -21.21 -19.92
C GLU A 201 -15.36 -20.99 -19.85
N GLY A 202 -14.90 -20.05 -19.03
CA GLY A 202 -13.48 -19.67 -18.91
C GLY A 202 -12.95 -18.83 -20.07
N LYS A 203 -13.81 -18.33 -20.98
CA LYS A 203 -13.40 -17.47 -22.10
C LYS A 203 -13.05 -16.07 -21.63
N GLY A 204 -11.97 -15.49 -22.15
CA GLY A 204 -11.51 -14.13 -21.80
C GLY A 204 -10.83 -14.02 -20.43
N ILE A 205 -10.72 -15.12 -19.66
CA ILE A 205 -10.09 -15.09 -18.33
C ILE A 205 -8.59 -14.83 -18.40
N GLU A 206 -7.90 -15.39 -19.40
CA GLU A 206 -6.46 -15.15 -19.58
C GLU A 206 -6.17 -13.70 -19.96
N GLU A 207 -7.00 -13.12 -20.83
CA GLU A 207 -6.94 -11.70 -21.19
C GLU A 207 -7.20 -10.80 -19.98
N LEU A 208 -8.19 -11.14 -19.15
CA LEU A 208 -8.44 -10.47 -17.88
C LEU A 208 -7.21 -10.54 -16.97
N LYS A 209 -6.61 -11.72 -16.76
CA LYS A 209 -5.40 -11.88 -15.94
C LYS A 209 -4.23 -11.05 -16.48
N GLN A 210 -4.00 -11.09 -17.79
CA GLN A 210 -2.96 -10.27 -18.44
C GLN A 210 -3.20 -8.79 -18.20
N ARG A 211 -4.45 -8.33 -18.28
CA ARG A 211 -4.77 -6.93 -18.06
C ARG A 211 -4.62 -6.52 -16.60
N MET A 212 -5.07 -7.37 -15.68
CA MET A 212 -4.84 -7.21 -14.23
C MET A 212 -3.35 -7.04 -13.93
N GLY A 213 -2.48 -7.82 -14.57
CA GLY A 213 -1.02 -7.73 -14.45
C GLY A 213 -0.37 -6.50 -15.10
N THR A 214 -1.01 -5.89 -16.12
CA THR A 214 -0.49 -4.69 -16.82
C THR A 214 -0.85 -3.38 -16.12
N LEU A 215 -2.06 -3.28 -15.59
CA LEU A 215 -2.32 -2.47 -14.38
C LEU A 215 -1.41 -3.04 -13.28
N VAL A 216 -1.17 -2.53 -12.08
CA VAL A 216 -0.19 -3.14 -11.13
C VAL A 216 1.30 -3.20 -11.57
N GLN A 217 1.69 -3.46 -12.82
CA GLN A 217 3.10 -3.37 -13.29
C GLN A 217 3.70 -1.97 -13.10
N ASP A 218 2.88 -0.91 -13.20
CA ASP A 218 3.34 0.44 -12.85
C ASP A 218 3.67 0.60 -11.36
N LEU A 219 3.12 -0.25 -10.48
CA LEU A 219 3.47 -0.32 -9.06
C LEU A 219 4.79 -1.09 -8.84
N ASP A 220 5.28 -1.79 -9.85
CA ASP A 220 6.49 -2.64 -9.86
C ASP A 220 7.74 -1.90 -10.41
N LYS A 221 7.59 -0.64 -10.83
CA LYS A 221 8.69 0.16 -11.42
C LYS A 221 9.79 0.58 -10.42
N LEU A 222 9.73 0.13 -9.17
CA LEU A 222 10.77 0.32 -8.14
C LEU A 222 11.74 -0.87 -8.04
N HIS A 223 11.90 -1.65 -9.11
CA HIS A 223 12.86 -2.75 -9.26
C HIS A 223 14.33 -2.40 -8.93
N GLU A 224 14.67 -1.11 -8.77
CA GLU A 224 16.03 -0.65 -8.42
C GLU A 224 16.29 -0.52 -6.91
N ALA A 225 15.27 -0.63 -6.06
CA ALA A 225 15.47 -0.61 -4.61
C ALA A 225 16.03 -1.96 -4.13
N SER A 226 17.29 -1.98 -3.70
CA SER A 226 17.96 -3.19 -3.19
C SER A 226 17.37 -3.73 -1.88
N VAL A 227 16.59 -2.90 -1.16
CA VAL A 227 15.94 -3.23 0.10
C VAL A 227 14.52 -2.69 0.05
N LEU A 228 13.55 -3.55 0.37
CA LEU A 228 12.12 -3.21 0.37
C LEU A 228 11.57 -3.24 1.78
N VAL A 229 10.79 -2.22 2.12
CA VAL A 229 9.99 -2.20 3.34
C VAL A 229 8.67 -2.92 3.07
N THR A 230 8.38 -3.99 3.81
CA THR A 230 7.16 -4.79 3.61
C THR A 230 6.13 -4.64 4.71
N SER A 231 6.54 -4.08 5.86
CA SER A 231 5.73 -4.00 7.07
C SER A 231 5.20 -2.59 7.28
N LEU A 232 3.88 -2.46 7.51
CA LEU A 232 3.25 -1.18 7.87
C LEU A 232 3.92 -0.55 9.08
N ARG A 233 4.26 -1.35 10.11
CA ARG A 233 4.93 -0.88 11.32
C ARG A 233 6.28 -0.23 11.00
N HIS A 234 7.04 -0.82 10.07
CA HIS A 234 8.34 -0.27 9.67
C HIS A 234 8.17 1.00 8.83
N TYR A 235 7.18 1.02 7.95
CA TYR A 235 6.82 2.21 7.17
C TYR A 235 6.42 3.39 8.06
N GLU A 236 5.54 3.16 9.05
CA GLU A 236 5.12 4.22 9.98
C GLU A 236 6.29 4.78 10.79
N ALA A 237 7.16 3.91 11.29
CA ALA A 237 8.37 4.33 12.00
C ALA A 237 9.31 5.14 11.10
N LEU A 238 9.54 4.69 9.85
CA LEU A 238 10.37 5.44 8.89
C LEU A 238 9.75 6.79 8.50
N ARG A 239 8.43 6.86 8.33
CA ARG A 239 7.73 8.12 8.05
C ARG A 239 7.89 9.10 9.22
N ASN A 240 7.65 8.64 10.44
CA ASN A 240 7.82 9.49 11.63
C ASN A 240 9.29 9.93 11.80
N ALA A 241 10.25 9.07 11.44
CA ALA A 241 11.67 9.45 11.40
C ALA A 241 11.95 10.52 10.34
N ALA A 242 11.36 10.42 9.15
CA ALA A 242 11.48 11.43 8.10
C ALA A 242 10.86 12.77 8.55
N ASP A 243 9.70 12.74 9.19
CA ASP A 243 9.02 13.93 9.72
C ASP A 243 9.92 14.63 10.77
N ALA A 244 10.50 13.88 11.70
CA ALA A 244 11.41 14.42 12.71
C ALA A 244 12.71 14.98 12.08
N LEU A 245 13.28 14.31 11.07
CA LEU A 245 14.45 14.83 10.34
C LEU A 245 14.12 16.12 9.57
N GLN A 246 12.91 16.21 8.99
CA GLN A 246 12.44 17.41 8.30
C GLN A 246 12.26 18.58 9.29
N ASN A 247 11.70 18.33 10.47
CA ASN A 247 11.63 19.32 11.54
C ASN A 247 13.03 19.80 11.97
N ALA A 248 13.97 18.87 12.17
CA ALA A 248 15.35 19.21 12.51
C ALA A 248 16.00 20.09 11.43
N ARG A 249 15.79 19.76 10.15
CA ARG A 249 16.27 20.56 9.01
C ARG A 249 15.72 21.99 9.04
N GLU A 250 14.42 22.14 9.29
CA GLU A 250 13.77 23.45 9.39
C GLU A 250 14.29 24.27 10.57
N LEU A 251 14.46 23.64 11.74
CA LEU A 251 15.04 24.28 12.93
C LEU A 251 16.47 24.78 12.69
N ILE A 252 17.30 23.99 12.00
CA ILE A 252 18.66 24.40 11.61
C ILE A 252 18.60 25.61 10.67
N GLY A 253 17.72 25.57 9.66
CA GLY A 253 17.54 26.68 8.71
C GLY A 253 17.03 27.98 9.35
N HIS A 254 16.26 27.87 10.44
CA HIS A 254 15.79 28.99 11.24
C HIS A 254 16.75 29.45 12.33
N GLN A 255 17.93 28.82 12.46
CA GLN A 255 18.91 29.10 13.52
C GLN A 255 18.28 29.01 14.93
N SER A 256 17.43 27.99 15.13
CA SER A 256 16.78 27.72 16.41
C SER A 256 17.76 27.11 17.43
N ASP A 257 17.33 27.05 18.69
CA ASP A 257 18.15 26.54 19.80
C ASP A 257 18.61 25.09 19.59
N THR A 258 19.87 24.80 19.98
CA THR A 258 20.50 23.48 19.87
C THR A 258 19.67 22.39 20.54
N GLU A 259 19.01 22.69 21.67
CA GLU A 259 18.16 21.75 22.40
C GLU A 259 17.01 21.20 21.54
N LEU A 260 16.37 22.05 20.74
CA LEU A 260 15.26 21.66 19.86
C LEU A 260 15.75 20.79 18.71
N ILE A 261 16.89 21.13 18.12
CA ILE A 261 17.50 20.35 17.04
C ILE A 261 17.91 18.96 17.57
N ALA A 262 18.55 18.91 18.74
CA ALA A 262 18.96 17.66 19.37
C ALA A 262 17.75 16.77 19.72
N PHE A 263 16.66 17.37 20.19
CA PHE A 263 15.40 16.67 20.45
C PHE A 263 14.85 15.97 19.20
N GLU A 264 14.69 16.69 18.08
CA GLU A 264 14.16 16.11 16.84
C GLU A 264 15.08 15.00 16.28
N LEU A 265 16.40 15.18 16.33
CA LEU A 265 17.34 14.13 15.90
C LEU A 265 17.29 12.90 16.81
N ARG A 266 17.02 13.07 18.11
CA ARG A 266 16.82 11.96 19.04
C ARG A 266 15.52 11.23 18.74
N SER A 267 14.43 11.95 18.48
CA SER A 267 13.15 11.37 18.05
C SER A 267 13.28 10.57 16.75
N ALA A 268 13.97 11.11 15.74
CA ALA A 268 14.25 10.39 14.50
C ALA A 268 15.00 9.07 14.76
N LEU A 269 15.98 9.10 15.66
CA LEU A 269 16.76 7.92 16.04
C LEU A 269 15.93 6.91 16.83
N ASP A 270 15.04 7.37 17.72
CA ASP A 270 14.09 6.52 18.47
C ASP A 270 13.18 5.75 17.51
N TYR A 271 12.58 6.42 16.53
CA TYR A 271 11.74 5.76 15.51
C TYR A 271 12.51 4.72 14.70
N VAL A 272 13.77 4.98 14.33
CA VAL A 272 14.62 3.97 13.68
C VAL A 272 14.98 2.84 14.65
N GLY A 273 15.18 3.15 15.93
CA GLY A 273 15.41 2.18 17.02
C GLY A 273 14.27 1.19 17.17
N GLU A 274 13.01 1.63 17.07
CA GLU A 274 11.81 0.78 17.14
C GLU A 274 11.77 -0.32 16.07
N ILE A 275 12.36 -0.06 14.90
CA ILE A 275 12.43 -1.03 13.79
C ILE A 275 13.38 -2.17 14.17
N THR A 276 14.55 -1.83 14.73
CA THR A 276 15.63 -2.76 15.07
C THR A 276 15.50 -3.36 16.47
N GLY A 277 14.61 -2.81 17.32
CA GLY A 277 14.45 -3.20 18.72
C GLY A 277 15.57 -2.68 19.63
N LYS A 278 16.30 -1.64 19.21
CA LYS A 278 17.43 -1.08 19.95
C LYS A 278 17.00 0.04 20.90
N VAL A 279 17.70 0.13 22.04
CA VAL A 279 17.57 1.25 22.98
C VAL A 279 18.53 2.36 22.57
N VAL A 280 17.98 3.52 22.21
CA VAL A 280 18.73 4.61 21.59
C VAL A 280 19.65 5.35 22.54
N SER A 281 19.22 5.57 23.79
CA SER A 281 20.03 6.30 24.79
C SER A 281 21.38 5.62 25.06
N GLU A 282 21.42 4.29 25.08
CA GLU A 282 22.65 3.52 25.31
C GLU A 282 23.64 3.65 24.15
N GLU A 283 23.15 3.62 22.91
CA GLU A 283 23.98 3.75 21.70
C GLU A 283 24.57 5.17 21.56
N ILE A 284 23.84 6.22 21.96
CA ILE A 284 24.36 7.59 21.99
C ILE A 284 25.53 7.69 22.99
N LEU A 285 25.33 7.22 24.23
CA LEU A 285 26.38 7.23 25.27
C LEU A 285 27.62 6.45 24.82
N ASN A 286 27.43 5.25 24.28
CA ASN A 286 28.53 4.44 23.74
C ASN A 286 29.29 5.17 22.63
N THR A 287 28.58 5.91 21.76
CA THR A 287 29.20 6.70 20.69
C THR A 287 30.01 7.88 21.24
N ILE A 288 29.50 8.58 22.26
CA ILE A 288 30.18 9.68 22.93
C ILE A 288 31.51 9.17 23.52
N PHE A 289 31.47 8.13 24.37
CA PHE A 289 32.67 7.61 25.03
C PHE A 289 33.68 6.95 24.07
N ALA A 290 33.21 6.37 22.97
CA ALA A 290 34.09 5.73 21.98
C ALA A 290 34.88 6.77 21.15
N LYS A 291 34.30 7.94 20.89
CA LYS A 291 34.90 8.96 20.03
C LYS A 291 35.58 10.08 20.80
N PHE A 292 35.01 10.45 21.93
CA PHE A 292 35.49 11.50 22.79
C PHE A 292 36.03 10.82 24.03
N CYS A 293 37.36 10.76 24.12
CA CYS A 293 38.03 10.36 25.35
C CYS A 293 37.76 11.43 26.43
N ILE A 294 36.56 11.44 26.99
CA ILE A 294 36.17 12.32 28.08
C ILE A 294 36.80 11.76 29.34
N GLY A 295 37.97 12.28 29.70
CA GLY A 295 38.67 11.97 30.94
C GLY A 295 39.69 10.84 30.85
N LYS A 296 40.93 11.20 30.49
CA LYS A 296 42.10 10.80 31.30
C LYS A 296 42.76 12.06 31.84
#